data_AF-A0AAV2RYA0-F1
#
_entry.id   AF-A0AAV2RYA0-F1
#
_cell.length_a   1.000
_cell.length_b   1.000
_cell.length_c   1.000
_cell.angle_alpha   90.00
_cell.angle_beta   90.00
_cell.angle_gamma   90.00
#
_symmetry.space_group_name_H-M   'P 1'
#
loop_
_entity.id
_entity.type
_entity.pdbx_description
1 polymer ?
#
loop_
_entity_poly.entity_id
_entity_poly.type
_entity_poly.pdbx_seq_one_letter_code
_entity_poly.pdbx_strand_id
1 'polypeptide(L)'
;MQLGYQYPLKFTAVNEGVKEEGCTPLMVAASYGNIDIVKDLLQHGADPRMKTSAGNTASDDARDGGFTDLAKLIDDYPTIQLIAQITGNVTAELQKQLNEILLVVSLAAVVIVMLITIVVGFLYVKCNLVTCSSLPKYQLML
;
A
#
# COMPACT_ATOMS: atom_id res chain seq x y z
N MET A 1 27.44 41.55 -0.25
CA MET A 1 26.53 41.12 -1.34
C MET A 1 26.44 39.60 -1.30
N GLN A 2 25.50 39.09 -0.51
CA GLN A 2 25.19 37.67 -0.45
C GLN A 2 23.73 37.60 -0.92
N LEU A 3 23.52 37.49 -2.22
CA LEU A 3 22.18 37.21 -2.75
C LEU A 3 21.95 35.71 -2.50
N GLY A 4 21.48 35.44 -1.28
CA GLY A 4 20.96 34.14 -0.90
C GLY A 4 19.75 33.84 -1.77
N TYR A 5 19.95 32.94 -2.72
CA TYR A 5 18.85 32.19 -3.33
C TYR A 5 18.26 31.31 -2.22
N GLN A 6 17.37 31.91 -1.44
CA GLN A 6 16.51 31.18 -0.53
C GLN A 6 15.47 30.49 -1.40
N TYR A 7 15.84 29.34 -1.96
CA TYR A 7 14.93 28.44 -2.66
C TYR A 7 13.80 28.11 -1.68
N PRO A 8 12.56 28.60 -1.89
CA PRO A 8 11.48 28.19 -1.03
C PRO A 8 11.23 26.71 -1.35
N LEU A 9 11.57 25.85 -0.38
CA LEU A 9 11.20 24.44 -0.31
C LEU A 9 9.68 24.30 -0.19
N LYS A 10 8.97 24.73 -1.24
CA LYS A 10 7.57 24.45 -1.46
C LYS A 10 7.54 23.50 -2.64
N PHE A 11 7.11 22.27 -2.40
CA PHE A 11 6.96 21.19 -3.38
C PHE A 11 6.07 21.56 -4.60
N THR A 12 5.48 22.76 -4.60
CA THR A 12 4.72 23.35 -5.70
C THR A 12 5.60 23.82 -6.87
N ALA A 13 6.91 24.04 -6.66
CA ALA A 13 7.84 24.53 -7.68
C ALA A 13 8.20 23.50 -8.77
N VAL A 14 7.86 22.22 -8.59
CA VAL A 14 8.17 21.15 -9.56
C VAL A 14 7.41 21.35 -10.87
N ASN A 15 6.26 22.02 -10.83
CA ASN A 15 5.41 22.31 -11.99
C ASN A 15 5.45 23.79 -12.42
N GLU A 16 6.27 24.61 -11.77
CA GLU A 16 6.41 26.02 -12.13
C GLU A 16 7.32 26.17 -13.35
N GLY A 17 6.92 27.02 -14.29
CA GLY A 17 7.72 27.33 -15.47
C GLY A 17 8.99 28.07 -15.06
N VAL A 18 10.15 27.47 -15.29
CA VAL A 18 11.47 28.01 -14.91
C VAL A 18 11.97 29.06 -15.91
N LYS A 19 11.34 29.18 -17.08
CA LYS A 19 11.69 30.11 -18.17
C LYS A 19 10.46 30.90 -18.62
N GLU A 20 10.69 32.01 -19.32
CA GLU A 20 9.64 32.84 -19.94
C GLU A 20 8.71 32.05 -20.90
N GLU A 21 9.17 30.90 -21.38
CA GLU A 21 8.42 29.99 -22.26
C GLU A 21 7.56 28.96 -21.50
N GLY A 22 7.51 29.02 -20.16
CA GLY A 22 6.74 28.07 -19.35
C GLY A 22 7.36 26.68 -19.26
N CYS A 23 8.66 26.53 -19.58
CA CYS A 23 9.36 25.23 -19.46
C CYS A 23 9.40 24.75 -18.01
N THR A 24 8.93 23.53 -17.75
CA THR A 24 9.01 22.90 -16.42
C THR A 24 10.38 22.24 -16.20
N PRO A 25 10.79 22.00 -14.94
CA PRO A 25 11.99 21.21 -14.63
C PRO A 25 12.01 19.84 -15.32
N LEU A 26 10.84 19.22 -15.48
CA LEU A 26 10.69 17.93 -16.16
C LEU A 26 11.02 18.02 -17.66
N MET A 27 10.58 19.08 -18.34
CA MET A 27 10.92 19.36 -19.75
C MET A 27 12.42 19.53 -19.94
N VAL A 28 13.07 20.27 -19.03
CA VAL A 28 14.53 20.45 -19.07
C VAL A 28 15.23 19.10 -18.90
N ALA A 29 14.84 18.29 -17.92
CA ALA A 29 15.43 16.97 -17.71
C ALA A 29 15.21 16.02 -18.90
N ALA A 30 14.03 16.09 -19.52
CA ALA A 30 13.66 15.32 -20.71
C ALA A 30 14.50 15.70 -21.93
N SER A 31 14.73 17.00 -22.17
CA SER A 31 15.58 17.52 -23.25
C SER A 31 17.04 17.08 -23.12
N TYR A 32 17.55 16.91 -21.89
CA TYR A 32 18.90 16.39 -21.64
C TYR A 32 18.97 14.85 -21.60
N GLY A 33 17.84 14.14 -21.69
CA GLY A 33 17.80 12.68 -21.65
C GLY A 33 18.14 12.08 -20.27
N ASN A 34 18.05 12.85 -19.20
CA ASN A 34 18.45 12.39 -17.88
C ASN A 34 17.31 11.60 -17.21
N ILE A 35 17.34 10.27 -17.41
CA ILE A 35 16.31 9.34 -16.93
C ILE A 35 16.17 9.38 -15.41
N ASP A 36 17.28 9.48 -14.67
CA ASP A 36 17.26 9.44 -13.21
C ASP A 36 16.57 10.68 -12.63
N ILE A 37 16.91 11.86 -13.16
CA ILE A 37 16.24 13.12 -12.78
C ILE A 37 14.78 13.11 -13.19
N VAL A 38 14.44 12.58 -14.37
CA VAL A 38 13.04 12.46 -14.81
C VAL A 38 12.24 11.58 -13.84
N LYS A 39 12.78 10.43 -13.43
CA LYS A 39 12.12 9.56 -12.45
C LYS A 39 11.93 10.25 -11.10
N ASP A 40 12.95 10.93 -10.61
CA ASP A 40 12.87 11.66 -9.34
C ASP A 40 11.81 12.76 -9.40
N LEU A 41 11.80 13.57 -10.46
CA LEU A 41 10.80 14.64 -10.64
C LEU A 41 9.37 14.09 -10.71
N LEU A 42 9.17 13.00 -11.45
CA LEU A 42 7.89 12.33 -11.56
C LEU A 42 7.42 11.76 -10.20
N GLN A 43 8.33 11.17 -9.42
CA GLN A 43 8.04 10.74 -8.05
C GLN A 43 7.67 11.91 -7.13
N HIS A 44 8.26 13.08 -7.36
CA HIS A 44 7.97 14.31 -6.63
C HIS A 44 6.73 15.07 -7.17
N GLY A 45 5.92 14.44 -8.03
CA GLY A 45 4.64 15.01 -8.49
C GLY A 45 4.78 16.01 -9.63
N ALA A 46 5.84 15.91 -10.43
CA ALA A 46 5.90 16.61 -11.72
C ALA A 46 4.75 16.12 -12.62
N ASP A 47 3.98 17.04 -13.21
CA ASP A 47 2.93 16.70 -14.17
C ASP A 47 3.53 16.64 -15.58
N PRO A 48 3.61 15.45 -16.22
CA PRO A 48 4.15 15.30 -17.57
C PRO A 48 3.27 15.92 -18.65
N ARG A 49 2.03 16.30 -18.34
CA ARG A 49 1.05 16.87 -19.29
C ARG A 49 1.17 18.38 -19.44
N MET A 50 2.03 19.01 -18.65
CA MET A 50 2.30 20.45 -18.75
C MET A 50 2.79 20.78 -20.15
N LYS A 51 2.39 21.95 -20.64
CA LYS A 51 2.76 22.45 -21.97
C LYS A 51 3.49 23.78 -21.85
N THR A 52 4.50 23.97 -22.69
CA THR A 52 5.15 25.26 -22.87
C THR A 52 4.22 26.26 -23.57
N SER A 53 4.63 27.52 -23.66
CA SER A 53 3.95 28.53 -24.48
C SER A 53 3.88 28.17 -25.96
N ALA A 54 4.78 27.30 -26.43
CA ALA A 54 4.77 26.74 -27.79
C ALA A 54 3.83 25.52 -27.94
N GLY A 55 3.30 24.98 -26.83
CA GLY A 55 2.42 23.81 -26.82
C GLY A 55 3.14 22.46 -26.68
N ASN A 56 4.46 22.46 -26.51
CA ASN A 56 5.27 21.24 -26.37
C ASN A 56 5.15 20.66 -24.96
N THR A 57 5.11 19.34 -24.87
CA THR A 57 5.16 18.58 -23.60
C THR A 57 6.57 18.05 -23.32
N ALA A 58 6.81 17.54 -22.10
CA ALA A 58 8.10 16.94 -21.77
C ALA A 58 8.46 15.73 -22.66
N SER A 59 7.48 14.97 -23.16
CA SER A 59 7.75 13.86 -24.08
C SER A 59 8.09 14.34 -25.50
N ASP A 60 7.60 15.51 -25.92
CA ASP A 60 8.01 16.15 -27.17
C ASP A 60 9.47 16.62 -27.09
N ASP A 61 9.85 17.27 -25.98
CA ASP A 61 11.25 17.70 -25.75
C ASP A 61 12.23 16.52 -25.67
N ALA A 62 11.82 15.39 -25.06
CA ALA A 62 12.59 14.15 -25.09
C ALA A 62 12.75 13.60 -26.51
N ARG A 63 11.70 13.67 -27.33
CA ARG A 63 11.70 13.20 -28.72
C ARG A 63 12.60 14.05 -29.60
N ASP A 64 12.55 15.37 -29.43
CA ASP A 64 13.42 16.33 -30.12
C ASP A 64 14.89 16.14 -29.74
N GLY A 65 15.17 15.76 -28.49
CA GLY A 65 16.50 15.35 -28.02
C GLY A 65 16.97 13.97 -28.52
N GLY A 66 16.11 13.19 -29.19
CA GLY A 66 16.41 11.83 -29.67
C GLY A 66 16.21 10.73 -28.61
N PHE A 67 15.70 11.05 -27.42
CA PHE A 67 15.46 10.13 -26.31
C PHE A 67 14.09 9.48 -26.40
N THR A 68 13.85 8.69 -27.46
CA THR A 68 12.55 8.07 -27.75
C THR A 68 12.07 7.11 -26.65
N ASP A 69 12.99 6.37 -26.00
CA ASP A 69 12.67 5.48 -24.89
C ASP A 69 12.24 6.26 -23.63
N LEU A 70 12.85 7.44 -23.41
CA LEU A 70 12.46 8.32 -22.33
C LEU A 70 11.09 8.95 -22.59
N ALA A 71 10.81 9.36 -23.84
CA ALA A 71 9.51 9.88 -24.23
C ALA A 71 8.39 8.84 -23.97
N LYS A 72 8.60 7.57 -24.34
CA LYS A 72 7.68 6.48 -24.02
C LYS A 72 7.47 6.31 -22.53
N LEU A 73 8.54 6.36 -21.73
CA LEU A 73 8.45 6.25 -20.27
C LEU A 73 7.62 7.38 -19.65
N ILE A 74 7.76 8.61 -20.18
CA ILE A 74 6.97 9.77 -19.74
C ILE A 74 5.49 9.60 -20.14
N ASP A 75 5.21 9.13 -21.35
CA ASP A 75 3.85 8.89 -21.85
C ASP A 75 3.14 7.75 -21.09
N ASP A 76 3.89 6.72 -20.67
CA ASP A 76 3.38 5.57 -19.90
C ASP A 76 3.20 5.87 -18.40
N TYR A 77 3.90 6.87 -17.88
CA TYR A 77 3.92 7.21 -16.45
C TYR A 77 2.53 7.49 -15.82
N PRO A 78 1.60 8.24 -16.45
CA PRO A 78 0.28 8.52 -15.88
C PRO A 78 -0.53 7.25 -15.63
N THR A 79 -0.40 6.27 -16.52
CA THR A 79 -1.08 4.97 -16.42
C THR A 79 -0.51 4.15 -15.27
N ILE A 80 0.82 4.12 -15.12
CA ILE A 80 1.51 3.37 -14.05
C ILE A 80 1.18 3.95 -12.67
N GLN A 81 1.13 5.28 -12.53
CA GLN A 81 0.84 5.94 -11.25
C GLN A 81 -0.60 5.64 -10.78
N LEU A 82 -1.57 5.62 -11.69
CA LEU A 82 -2.95 5.26 -11.39
C LEU A 82 -3.07 3.81 -10.91
N ILE A 83 -2.39 2.87 -11.59
CA ILE A 83 -2.40 1.45 -11.19
C ILE A 83 -1.75 1.27 -9.81
N ALA A 84 -0.64 1.96 -9.53
CA ALA A 84 0.04 1.87 -8.23
C ALA A 84 -0.84 2.38 -7.07
N GLN A 85 -1.54 3.51 -7.27
CA GLN A 85 -2.45 4.08 -6.28
C GLN A 85 -3.67 3.18 -6.02
N ILE A 86 -4.29 2.67 -7.10
CA ILE A 86 -5.42 1.74 -6.98
C ILE A 86 -4.99 0.48 -6.24
N THR A 87 -3.83 -0.09 -6.59
CA THR A 87 -3.30 -1.31 -5.96
C THR A 87 -3.00 -1.09 -4.47
N GLY A 88 -2.41 0.05 -4.10
CA GLY A 88 -2.15 0.40 -2.70
C GLY A 88 -3.42 0.54 -1.87
N ASN A 89 -4.44 1.21 -2.42
CA ASN A 89 -5.72 1.39 -1.73
C ASN A 89 -6.51 0.07 -1.61
N VAL A 90 -6.53 -0.75 -2.66
CA VAL A 90 -7.21 -2.06 -2.66
C VAL A 90 -6.53 -3.03 -1.68
N THR A 91 -5.19 -3.06 -1.64
CA THR A 91 -4.47 -3.93 -0.70
C THR A 91 -4.65 -3.49 0.75
N ALA A 92 -4.67 -2.18 1.03
CA ALA A 92 -4.94 -1.67 2.37
C ALA A 92 -6.35 -2.03 2.87
N GLU A 93 -7.37 -1.89 2.02
CA GLU A 93 -8.75 -2.26 2.37
C GLU A 93 -8.91 -3.78 2.56
N LEU A 94 -8.34 -4.59 1.67
CA LEU A 94 -8.35 -6.06 1.82
C LEU A 94 -7.60 -6.52 3.07
N GLN A 95 -6.45 -5.91 3.38
CA GLN A 95 -5.68 -6.22 4.59
C GLN A 95 -6.45 -5.88 5.86
N LYS A 96 -7.16 -4.75 5.87
CA LYS A 96 -8.03 -4.34 6.98
C LYS A 96 -9.16 -5.34 7.20
N GLN A 97 -9.88 -5.70 6.13
CA GLN A 97 -10.96 -6.69 6.22
C GLN A 97 -10.45 -8.06 6.66
N LEU A 98 -9.27 -8.48 6.18
CA LEU A 98 -8.65 -9.75 6.57
C LEU A 98 -8.28 -9.78 8.07
N ASN A 99 -7.77 -8.67 8.63
CA ASN A 99 -7.42 -8.59 10.05
C ASN A 99 -8.64 -8.69 10.98
N GLU A 100 -9.76 -8.05 10.62
CA GLU A 100 -11.00 -8.16 11.41
C GLU A 100 -11.55 -9.60 11.39
N ILE A 101 -11.52 -10.26 10.24
CA ILE A 101 -11.94 -11.67 10.10
C ILE A 101 -11.01 -12.60 10.89
N LEU A 102 -9.69 -12.40 10.80
CA LEU A 102 -8.69 -13.23 11.48
C LEU A 102 -8.84 -13.18 13.00
N LEU A 103 -9.13 -12.00 13.55
CA LEU A 103 -9.39 -11.82 14.98
C LEU A 103 -10.61 -12.63 15.43
N VAL A 104 -11.73 -12.55 14.71
CA VAL A 104 -12.98 -13.24 15.06
C VAL A 104 -12.85 -14.76 14.99
N VAL A 105 -12.18 -15.29 13.97
CA VAL A 105 -11.97 -16.75 13.83
C VAL A 105 -11.12 -17.30 14.97
N SER A 106 -10.08 -16.57 15.38
CA SER A 106 -9.24 -16.97 16.52
C SER A 106 -10.02 -17.05 17.84
N LEU A 107 -10.86 -16.04 18.10
CA LEU A 107 -11.70 -15.99 19.30
C LEU A 107 -12.75 -17.10 19.30
N ALA A 108 -13.41 -17.34 18.15
CA ALA A 108 -14.38 -18.41 18.01
C ALA A 108 -13.75 -19.79 18.27
N ALA A 109 -12.56 -20.05 17.74
CA ALA A 109 -11.85 -21.30 17.97
C ALA A 109 -11.54 -21.53 19.46
N VAL A 110 -11.06 -20.50 20.17
CA VAL A 110 -10.79 -20.59 21.62
C VAL A 110 -12.07 -20.88 22.41
N VAL A 111 -13.17 -20.18 22.10
CA VAL A 111 -14.47 -20.40 22.77
C VAL A 111 -14.99 -21.81 22.51
N ILE A 112 -14.90 -22.31 21.28
CA ILE A 112 -15.32 -23.67 20.92
C ILE A 112 -14.52 -24.71 21.69
N VAL A 113 -13.20 -24.58 21.77
CA VAL A 113 -12.34 -25.50 22.55
C VAL A 113 -12.70 -25.46 24.03
N MET A 114 -12.93 -24.28 24.60
CA MET A 114 -13.37 -24.14 26.00
C MET A 114 -14.70 -24.86 26.23
N LEU A 115 -15.71 -24.65 25.38
CA LEU A 115 -17.00 -25.33 25.49
C LEU A 115 -16.85 -26.85 25.38
N ILE A 116 -16.03 -27.35 24.45
CA ILE A 116 -15.76 -28.79 24.32
C ILE A 116 -15.16 -29.34 25.61
N THR A 117 -14.14 -28.68 26.17
CA THR A 117 -13.52 -29.16 27.43
C THR A 117 -14.48 -29.12 28.62
N ILE A 118 -15.34 -28.10 28.72
CA ILE A 118 -16.38 -28.01 29.74
C ILE A 118 -17.42 -29.13 29.60
N VAL A 119 -17.91 -29.39 28.38
CA VAL A 119 -18.90 -30.44 28.10
C VAL A 119 -18.31 -31.83 28.37
N VAL A 120 -17.08 -32.09 27.91
CA VAL A 120 -16.36 -33.35 28.17
C VAL A 120 -16.15 -33.52 29.68
N GLY A 121 -15.76 -32.47 30.39
CA GLY A 121 -15.60 -32.49 31.85
C GLY A 121 -16.92 -32.81 32.58
N PHE A 122 -18.04 -32.19 32.18
CA PHE A 122 -19.36 -32.46 32.76
C PHE A 122 -19.82 -33.91 32.53
N LEU A 123 -19.59 -34.44 31.31
CA LEU A 123 -19.87 -35.84 30.99
C LEU A 123 -19.00 -36.80 31.81
N TYR A 124 -17.72 -36.49 31.99
CA TYR A 124 -16.79 -37.29 32.80
C TYR A 124 -17.23 -37.35 34.27
N VAL A 125 -17.57 -36.20 34.87
CA VAL A 125 -18.08 -36.13 36.26
C VAL A 125 -19.40 -36.89 36.40
N LYS A 126 -20.32 -36.74 35.44
CA LYS A 126 -21.60 -37.46 35.47
C LYS A 126 -21.42 -38.98 35.33
N CYS A 127 -20.46 -39.43 34.51
CA CYS A 127 -20.13 -40.85 34.37
C CYS A 127 -19.55 -41.43 35.67
N ASN A 128 -18.65 -40.69 36.34
CA ASN A 128 -18.02 -41.12 37.59
C ASN A 128 -18.97 -41.13 38.80
N LEU A 129 -19.96 -40.23 38.84
CA LEU A 129 -21.03 -40.23 39.86
C LEU A 129 -21.97 -41.43 39.69
N VAL A 130 -22.32 -41.79 38.44
CA VAL A 130 -23.20 -42.92 38.15
C VAL A 130 -22.53 -44.26 38.49
N THR A 131 -21.23 -44.43 38.23
CA THR A 131 -20.47 -45.63 38.61
C THR A 131 -20.25 -45.78 40.11
N CYS A 132 -20.20 -44.68 40.87
CA CYS A 132 -20.16 -44.74 42.34
C CYS A 132 -21.50 -45.18 42.96
N SER A 133 -22.63 -44.85 42.30
CA SER A 133 -23.97 -45.23 42.78
C SER A 133 -24.35 -46.69 42.49
N SER A 134 -23.63 -47.36 41.59
CA SER A 134 -23.91 -48.73 41.15
C SER A 134 -22.96 -49.79 41.72
N LEU A 135 -22.07 -49.44 42.67
CA LEU A 135 -21.29 -50.43 43.41
C LEU A 135 -22.21 -51.23 44.36
N PRO A 136 -22.46 -52.53 44.10
CA PRO A 136 -23.19 -53.36 45.04
C PRO A 136 -22.36 -53.53 46.32
N LYS A 137 -23.06 -53.55 47.45
CA LYS A 137 -22.57 -53.75 48.83
C LYS A 137 -21.69 -55.01 49.00
N TYR A 138 -20.44 -55.00 48.54
CA TYR A 138 -19.43 -56.02 48.88
C TYR A 138 -18.45 -55.50 49.93
N GLN A 139 -18.98 -55.03 51.07
CA GLN A 139 -18.23 -54.80 52.31
C GLN A 139 -19.08 -55.39 53.44
N LEU A 140 -18.97 -56.70 53.63
CA LEU A 140 -18.94 -57.41 54.93
C LEU A 140 -18.82 -58.94 54.64
N MET A 141 -17.61 -59.37 54.30
CA MET A 141 -17.14 -60.72 54.64
C MET A 141 -15.79 -60.53 55.34
N LEU A 142 -15.86 -60.24 56.64
CA LEU A 142 -14.94 -60.59 57.71
C LEU A 142 -15.64 -60.24 59.04
#